data_AF-A0A955JD50-F1
#
_entry.id   AF-A0A955JD50-F1
#
_cell.length_a   1.000
_cell.length_b   1.000
_cell.length_c   1.000
_cell.angle_alpha   90.00
_cell.angle_beta   90.00
_cell.angle_gamma   90.00
#
_symmetry.space_group_name_H-M   'P 1'
#
loop_
_entity.id
_entity.type
_entity.pdbx_description
1 polymer ?
#
loop_
_entity_poly.entity_id
_entity_poly.type
_entity_poly.pdbx_seq_one_letter_code
_entity_poly.pdbx_strand_id
1 'polypeptide(L)'
;MPGELAALVSLLDDDSPTVLAAVTQRLRELADEAAPALRDLAEQGSPKVRGRAREVLANLERREGFSRLARLAETPGPDLEEGAMLLASIHDPAVDPFALRLKLDRLAEGAARTIGDAPQGRPRIERFLKSLHQQEGFQGDEEAFYAFQNNFLDSVLERRRGIPITLILVYMLVGRRIGV
;
A
#
# COMPACT_ATOMS: atom_id res chain seq x y z
N MET A 1 15.33 -3.28 -28.41
CA MET A 1 15.30 -2.18 -27.43
C MET A 1 15.77 -0.91 -28.12
N PRO A 2 15.05 0.22 -28.06
CA PRO A 2 15.56 1.49 -28.59
C PRO A 2 16.90 1.79 -27.93
N GLY A 3 17.89 2.21 -28.72
CA GLY A 3 19.31 2.26 -28.30
C GLY A 3 19.58 3.09 -27.03
N GLU A 4 18.72 4.07 -26.75
CA GLU A 4 18.79 4.91 -25.55
C GLU A 4 18.56 4.12 -24.25
N LEU A 5 17.48 3.32 -24.17
CA LEU A 5 17.16 2.58 -22.94
C LEU A 5 18.25 1.54 -22.61
N ALA A 6 18.79 0.87 -23.63
CA ALA A 6 19.89 -0.08 -23.45
C ALA A 6 21.16 0.61 -22.92
N ALA A 7 21.47 1.82 -23.43
CA ALA A 7 22.60 2.61 -22.94
C ALA A 7 22.38 3.05 -21.48
N LEU A 8 21.21 3.58 -21.14
CA LEU A 8 20.88 4.01 -19.76
C LEU A 8 20.97 2.84 -18.77
N VAL A 9 20.44 1.68 -19.14
CA VAL A 9 20.52 0.45 -18.33
C VAL A 9 21.97 0.03 -18.11
N SER A 10 22.82 0.09 -19.13
CA SER A 10 24.24 -0.29 -18.98
C SER A 10 25.00 0.63 -18.03
N LEU A 11 24.60 1.91 -17.95
CA LEU A 11 25.21 2.91 -17.07
C LEU A 11 24.75 2.81 -15.61
N LEU A 12 23.77 1.94 -15.29
CA LEU A 12 23.38 1.69 -13.90
C LEU A 12 24.49 1.01 -13.09
N ASP A 13 25.56 0.50 -13.70
CA ASP A 13 26.72 -0.04 -12.97
C ASP A 13 27.84 0.99 -12.77
N ASP A 14 27.73 2.19 -13.33
CA ASP A 14 28.76 3.24 -13.27
C ASP A 14 29.02 3.70 -11.82
N ASP A 15 30.25 4.07 -11.49
CA ASP A 15 30.63 4.55 -10.14
C ASP A 15 30.44 6.07 -9.96
N SER A 16 30.29 6.82 -11.06
CA SER A 16 30.14 8.26 -11.05
C SER A 16 28.75 8.69 -10.54
N PRO A 17 28.66 9.44 -9.41
CA PRO A 17 27.38 9.93 -8.89
C PRO A 17 26.64 10.83 -9.89
N THR A 18 27.37 11.63 -10.68
CA THR A 18 26.81 12.52 -11.68
C THR A 18 26.18 11.75 -12.83
N VAL A 19 26.84 10.68 -13.31
CA VAL A 19 26.30 9.81 -14.36
C VAL A 19 25.03 9.13 -13.86
N LEU A 20 25.06 8.57 -12.65
CA LEU A 20 23.90 7.90 -12.05
C LEU A 20 22.71 8.83 -11.86
N ALA A 21 22.95 10.07 -11.43
CA ALA A 21 21.90 11.08 -11.30
C ALA A 21 21.24 11.38 -12.66
N ALA A 22 22.03 11.57 -13.71
CA ALA A 22 21.53 11.81 -15.06
C ALA A 22 20.77 10.59 -15.64
N VAL A 23 21.33 9.39 -15.46
CA VAL A 23 20.70 8.13 -15.91
C VAL A 23 19.38 7.91 -15.19
N THR A 24 19.34 8.07 -13.87
CA THR A 24 18.13 7.92 -13.06
C THR A 24 17.07 8.94 -13.46
N GLN A 25 17.45 10.20 -13.70
CA GLN A 25 16.55 11.22 -14.18
C GLN A 25 15.95 10.85 -15.54
N ARG A 26 16.77 10.37 -16.47
CA ARG A 26 16.30 9.99 -17.80
C ARG A 26 15.40 8.76 -17.78
N LEU A 27 15.74 7.75 -16.98
CA LEU A 27 14.88 6.58 -16.75
C LEU A 27 13.53 6.99 -16.14
N ARG A 28 13.50 8.02 -15.29
CA ARG A 28 12.25 8.59 -14.75
C ARG A 28 11.39 9.30 -15.79
N GLU A 29 12.00 9.91 -16.80
CA GLU A 29 11.27 10.53 -17.90
C GLU A 29 10.67 9.49 -18.85
N LEU A 30 11.34 8.35 -19.03
CA LEU A 30 10.83 7.23 -19.81
C LEU A 30 9.74 6.43 -19.09
N ALA A 31 9.70 6.48 -17.75
CA ALA A 31 8.67 5.90 -16.88
C ALA A 31 8.25 4.47 -17.30
N ASP A 32 7.06 4.32 -17.90
CA ASP A 32 6.47 3.03 -18.30
C ASP A 32 7.34 2.26 -19.29
N GLU A 33 8.06 2.94 -20.17
CA GLU A 33 8.96 2.30 -21.14
C GLU A 33 10.19 1.68 -20.46
N ALA A 34 10.65 2.28 -19.36
CA ALA A 34 11.82 1.80 -18.61
C ALA A 34 11.45 0.71 -17.60
N ALA A 35 10.20 0.67 -17.12
CA ALA A 35 9.79 -0.20 -16.01
C ALA A 35 10.05 -1.71 -16.26
N PRO A 36 9.73 -2.31 -17.43
CA PRO A 36 10.02 -3.73 -17.67
C PRO A 36 11.51 -4.06 -17.58
N ALA A 37 12.36 -3.25 -18.22
CA ALA A 37 13.81 -3.46 -18.19
C ALA A 37 14.39 -3.31 -16.77
N LEU A 38 13.88 -2.35 -16.00
CA LEU A 38 14.29 -2.17 -14.62
C LEU A 38 13.86 -3.34 -13.72
N ARG A 39 12.68 -3.95 -13.96
CA ARG A 39 12.24 -5.15 -13.21
C ARG A 39 13.16 -6.33 -13.49
N ASP A 40 13.47 -6.58 -14.76
CA ASP A 40 14.41 -7.63 -15.15
C ASP A 40 15.77 -7.45 -14.46
N LEU A 41 16.30 -6.21 -14.42
CA LEU A 41 17.56 -5.91 -13.75
C LEU A 41 17.49 -6.01 -12.22
N ALA A 42 16.36 -5.65 -11.62
CA ALA A 42 16.12 -5.75 -10.18
C ALA A 42 16.13 -7.21 -9.70
N GLU A 43 15.81 -8.15 -10.59
CA GLU A 43 15.82 -9.59 -10.34
C GLU A 43 17.16 -10.24 -10.72
N GLN A 44 17.66 -9.96 -11.93
CA GLN A 44 18.73 -10.73 -12.58
C GLN A 44 20.09 -10.01 -12.62
N GLY A 45 20.14 -8.72 -12.28
CA GLY A 45 21.37 -7.92 -12.35
C GLY A 45 22.44 -8.31 -11.31
N SER A 46 23.60 -7.67 -11.38
CA SER A 46 24.63 -7.75 -10.32
C SER A 46 24.08 -7.19 -8.99
N PRO A 47 24.62 -7.54 -7.81
CA PRO A 47 24.12 -7.01 -6.54
C PRO A 47 23.98 -5.48 -6.50
N LYS A 48 24.93 -4.76 -7.09
CA LYS A 48 24.95 -3.31 -7.21
C LYS A 48 23.85 -2.80 -8.14
N VAL A 49 23.75 -3.38 -9.34
CA VAL A 49 22.72 -3.02 -10.33
C VAL A 49 21.32 -3.35 -9.82
N ARG A 50 21.12 -4.48 -9.13
CA ARG A 50 19.82 -4.84 -8.51
C ARG A 50 19.37 -3.79 -7.51
N GLY A 51 20.26 -3.34 -6.63
CA GLY A 51 19.95 -2.30 -5.65
C GLY A 51 19.50 -1.00 -6.32
N ARG A 52 20.25 -0.56 -7.33
CA ARG A 52 19.94 0.67 -8.09
C ARG A 52 18.66 0.55 -8.91
N ALA A 53 18.46 -0.56 -9.61
CA ALA A 53 17.25 -0.80 -10.40
C ALA A 53 16.00 -0.80 -9.51
N ARG A 54 16.07 -1.44 -8.33
CA ARG A 54 14.98 -1.42 -7.33
C ARG A 54 14.71 -0.01 -6.82
N GLU A 55 15.74 0.78 -6.55
CA GLU A 55 15.57 2.17 -6.12
C GLU A 55 14.90 3.02 -7.21
N VAL A 56 15.30 2.87 -8.47
CA VAL A 56 14.66 3.57 -9.58
C VAL A 56 13.20 3.15 -9.71
N LEU A 57 12.90 1.85 -9.73
CA LEU A 57 11.52 1.32 -9.77
C LEU A 57 10.66 1.85 -8.65
N ALA A 58 11.12 1.74 -7.40
CA ALA A 58 10.40 2.23 -6.23
C ALA A 58 10.05 3.72 -6.34
N ASN A 59 10.94 4.52 -6.96
CA ASN A 59 10.66 5.93 -7.22
C ASN A 59 9.62 6.15 -8.33
N LEU A 60 9.62 5.33 -9.39
CA LEU A 60 8.60 5.38 -10.45
C LEU A 60 7.24 5.01 -9.89
N GLU A 61 7.16 3.88 -9.18
CA GLU A 61 5.94 3.35 -8.58
C GLU A 61 5.35 4.33 -7.56
N ARG A 62 6.20 4.96 -6.73
CA ARG A 62 5.77 6.00 -5.79
C ARG A 62 5.16 7.20 -6.51
N ARG A 63 5.78 7.67 -7.60
CA ARG A 63 5.27 8.79 -8.41
C ARG A 63 3.95 8.46 -9.09
N GLU A 64 3.85 7.26 -9.64
CA GLU A 64 2.62 6.76 -10.23
C GLU A 64 1.51 6.67 -9.17
N GLY A 65 1.84 6.12 -8.00
CA GLY A 65 0.96 6.03 -6.83
C GLY A 65 0.42 7.40 -6.41
N PHE A 66 1.28 8.42 -6.27
CA PHE A 66 0.84 9.80 -5.99
C PHE A 66 -0.09 10.34 -7.07
N SER A 67 0.22 10.08 -8.34
CA SER A 67 -0.61 10.54 -9.47
C SER A 67 -1.98 9.85 -9.46
N ARG A 68 -2.03 8.55 -9.13
CA ARG A 68 -3.27 7.79 -8.96
C ARG A 68 -4.09 8.29 -7.78
N LEU A 69 -3.44 8.57 -6.66
CA LEU A 69 -4.09 9.10 -5.46
C LEU A 69 -4.70 10.49 -5.71
N ALA A 70 -3.96 11.37 -6.41
CA ALA A 70 -4.46 12.69 -6.79
C ALA A 70 -5.71 12.59 -7.67
N ARG A 71 -5.67 11.75 -8.72
CA ARG A 71 -6.83 11.49 -9.58
C ARG A 71 -8.01 10.91 -8.80
N LEU A 72 -7.76 9.96 -7.90
CA LEU A 72 -8.80 9.39 -7.05
C LEU A 72 -9.46 10.47 -6.17
N ALA A 73 -8.66 11.34 -5.55
CA ALA A 73 -9.16 12.41 -4.68
C ALA A 73 -10.05 13.43 -5.42
N GLU A 74 -9.88 13.59 -6.73
CA GLU A 74 -10.72 14.46 -7.57
C GLU A 74 -12.07 13.81 -7.96
N THR A 75 -12.24 12.50 -7.75
CA THR A 75 -13.50 11.82 -8.06
C THR A 75 -14.60 12.16 -7.05
N PRO A 76 -15.86 12.33 -7.47
CA PRO A 76 -16.99 12.45 -6.53
C PRO A 76 -17.17 11.15 -5.74
N GLY A 77 -16.99 11.20 -4.42
CA GLY A 77 -17.12 10.03 -3.55
C GLY A 77 -15.97 9.03 -3.73
N PRO A 78 -14.72 9.43 -3.47
CA PRO A 78 -13.55 8.58 -3.71
C PRO A 78 -13.63 7.27 -2.93
N ASP A 79 -13.18 6.18 -3.56
CA ASP A 79 -13.08 4.87 -2.90
C ASP A 79 -12.01 4.93 -1.80
N LEU A 80 -12.47 4.89 -0.54
CA LEU A 80 -11.60 4.97 0.64
C LEU A 80 -10.64 3.79 0.73
N GLU A 81 -11.02 2.61 0.25
CA GLU A 81 -10.17 1.44 0.30
C GLU A 81 -9.03 1.54 -0.72
N GLU A 82 -9.36 1.95 -1.95
CA GLU A 82 -8.33 2.23 -2.96
C GLU A 82 -7.37 3.32 -2.48
N GLY A 83 -7.91 4.41 -1.92
CA GLY A 83 -7.09 5.51 -1.41
C GLY A 83 -6.13 5.06 -0.29
N ALA A 84 -6.60 4.23 0.63
CA ALA A 84 -5.78 3.71 1.72
C ALA A 84 -4.70 2.73 1.23
N MET A 85 -5.01 1.88 0.25
CA MET A 85 -4.03 0.98 -0.37
C MET A 85 -2.98 1.75 -1.17
N LEU A 86 -3.38 2.81 -1.88
CA LEU A 86 -2.46 3.72 -2.58
C LEU A 86 -1.52 4.42 -1.59
N LEU A 87 -2.05 4.95 -0.48
CA LEU A 87 -1.23 5.58 0.56
C LEU A 87 -0.19 4.61 1.16
N ALA A 88 -0.59 3.37 1.45
CA ALA A 88 0.31 2.33 1.91
C ALA A 88 1.42 2.02 0.87
N SER A 89 1.04 1.85 -0.40
CA SER A 89 1.97 1.53 -1.49
C SER A 89 2.94 2.68 -1.83
N ILE A 90 2.50 3.93 -1.67
CA ILE A 90 3.36 5.12 -1.83
C ILE A 90 4.43 5.15 -0.73
N HIS A 91 4.06 4.78 0.50
CA HIS A 91 4.99 4.74 1.62
C HIS A 91 5.99 3.57 1.45
N ASP A 92 5.46 2.37 1.25
CA ASP A 92 6.20 1.14 1.04
C ASP A 92 5.75 0.46 -0.28
N PRO A 93 6.54 0.58 -1.35
CA PRO A 93 6.25 -0.05 -2.64
C PRO A 93 6.16 -1.58 -2.61
N ALA A 94 6.63 -2.23 -1.54
CA ALA A 94 6.51 -3.68 -1.38
C ALA A 94 5.10 -4.12 -0.92
N VAL A 95 4.22 -3.19 -0.55
CA VAL A 95 2.85 -3.49 -0.15
C VAL A 95 2.06 -4.06 -1.34
N ASP A 96 1.45 -5.22 -1.14
CA ASP A 96 0.53 -5.83 -2.11
C ASP A 96 -0.94 -5.45 -1.79
N PRO A 97 -1.60 -4.63 -2.62
CA PRO A 97 -3.00 -4.26 -2.43
C PRO A 97 -3.95 -5.46 -2.41
N PHE A 98 -3.65 -6.52 -3.16
CA PHE A 98 -4.48 -7.73 -3.19
C PHE A 98 -4.42 -8.47 -1.86
N ALA A 99 -3.22 -8.62 -1.28
CA ALA A 99 -3.07 -9.19 0.06
C ALA A 99 -3.82 -8.38 1.13
N LEU A 100 -3.81 -7.04 1.05
CA LEU A 100 -4.59 -6.19 1.96
C LEU A 100 -6.09 -6.40 1.82
N ARG A 101 -6.59 -6.46 0.57
CA ARG A 101 -8.00 -6.75 0.26
C ARG A 101 -8.43 -8.07 0.91
N LEU A 102 -7.63 -9.12 0.73
CA LEU A 102 -7.89 -10.44 1.28
C LEU A 102 -7.86 -10.46 2.82
N LYS A 103 -6.99 -9.67 3.46
CA LYS A 103 -7.00 -9.51 4.93
C LYS A 103 -8.34 -8.91 5.39
N LEU A 104 -8.84 -7.87 4.71
CA LEU A 104 -10.13 -7.25 5.04
C LEU A 104 -11.31 -8.20 4.82
N ASP A 105 -11.28 -8.99 3.74
CA ASP A 105 -12.32 -9.98 3.44
C ASP A 105 -12.38 -11.05 4.54
N ARG A 106 -11.23 -11.55 5.01
CA ARG A 106 -11.16 -12.50 6.13
C ARG A 106 -11.71 -11.91 7.44
N LEU A 107 -11.43 -10.64 7.72
CA LEU A 107 -11.99 -9.94 8.88
C LEU A 107 -13.52 -9.81 8.77
N ALA A 108 -14.01 -9.54 7.57
CA ALA A 108 -15.45 -9.46 7.30
C ALA A 108 -16.15 -10.81 7.50
N GLU A 109 -15.55 -11.90 7.01
CA GLU A 109 -16.05 -13.25 7.27
C GLU A 109 -16.07 -13.59 8.77
N GLY A 110 -15.01 -13.23 9.51
CA GLY A 110 -14.95 -13.38 10.96
C GLY A 110 -16.05 -12.61 11.67
N ALA A 111 -16.22 -11.34 11.31
CA ALA A 111 -17.27 -10.49 11.84
C ALA A 111 -18.67 -11.00 11.52
N ALA A 112 -18.91 -11.49 10.30
CA ALA A 112 -20.19 -12.09 9.91
C ALA A 112 -20.53 -13.31 10.78
N ARG A 113 -19.56 -14.18 11.06
CA ARG A 113 -19.74 -15.32 11.98
C ARG A 113 -20.07 -14.86 13.40
N THR A 114 -19.39 -13.84 13.91
CA THR A 114 -19.62 -13.30 15.26
C THR A 114 -20.96 -12.58 15.37
N ILE A 115 -21.40 -11.89 14.32
CA ILE A 115 -22.74 -11.30 14.25
C ILE A 115 -23.80 -12.41 14.25
N GLY A 116 -23.63 -13.44 13.42
CA GLY A 116 -24.56 -14.56 13.30
C GLY A 116 -25.98 -14.10 12.96
N ASP A 117 -26.94 -14.51 13.77
CA ASP A 117 -28.37 -14.24 13.63
C ASP A 117 -28.83 -12.96 14.36
N ALA A 118 -27.90 -12.10 14.80
CA ALA A 118 -28.26 -10.92 15.57
C ALA A 118 -29.27 -10.03 14.83
N PRO A 119 -30.31 -9.54 15.53
CA PRO A 119 -31.29 -8.66 14.93
C PRO A 119 -30.65 -7.35 14.50
N GLN A 120 -31.28 -6.69 13.52
CA GLN A 120 -30.84 -5.40 13.01
C GLN A 120 -30.75 -4.33 14.10
N GLY A 121 -29.93 -3.30 13.83
CA GLY A 121 -29.71 -2.20 14.76
C GLY A 121 -28.63 -2.51 15.81
N ARG A 122 -28.88 -2.08 17.05
CA ARG A 122 -27.85 -2.05 18.11
C ARG A 122 -27.18 -3.41 18.38
N PRO A 123 -27.90 -4.55 18.48
CA PRO A 123 -27.26 -5.84 18.77
C PRO A 123 -26.26 -6.27 17.67
N ARG A 124 -26.58 -5.99 16.40
CA ARG A 124 -25.69 -6.25 15.26
C ARG A 124 -24.41 -5.41 15.36
N ILE A 125 -24.53 -4.12 15.66
CA ILE A 125 -23.39 -3.20 15.84
C ILE A 125 -22.52 -3.65 17.02
N GLU A 126 -23.12 -4.01 18.16
CA GLU A 126 -22.37 -4.47 19.34
C GLU A 126 -21.57 -5.74 19.04
N ARG A 127 -22.16 -6.71 18.32
CA ARG A 127 -21.43 -7.92 17.90
C ARG A 127 -20.34 -7.62 16.87
N PHE A 128 -20.59 -6.70 15.94
CA PHE A 128 -19.59 -6.24 14.98
C PHE A 128 -18.37 -5.63 15.68
N LEU A 129 -18.60 -4.67 16.57
CA LEU A 129 -17.54 -4.02 17.35
C LEU A 129 -16.80 -5.03 18.25
N LYS A 130 -17.52 -5.96 18.87
CA LYS A 130 -16.92 -7.07 19.62
C LYS A 130 -15.99 -7.91 18.76
N SER A 131 -16.37 -8.22 17.53
CA SER A 131 -15.51 -9.00 16.61
C SER A 131 -14.20 -8.28 16.35
N LEU A 132 -14.22 -7.00 15.97
CA LEU A 132 -13.01 -6.29 15.61
C LEU A 132 -12.16 -5.90 16.84
N HIS A 133 -12.79 -5.39 17.88
CA HIS A 133 -12.06 -4.92 19.06
C HIS A 133 -11.59 -6.06 19.97
N GLN A 134 -12.50 -6.98 20.34
CA GLN A 134 -12.22 -7.97 21.39
C GLN A 134 -11.64 -9.27 20.83
N GLN A 135 -12.09 -9.74 19.67
CA GLN A 135 -11.62 -11.01 19.10
C GLN A 135 -10.38 -10.81 18.22
N GLU A 136 -10.44 -9.81 17.33
CA GLU A 136 -9.36 -9.48 16.40
C GLU A 136 -8.31 -8.50 16.99
N GLY A 137 -8.57 -7.96 18.19
CA GLY A 137 -7.61 -7.21 18.98
C GLY A 137 -7.29 -5.79 18.48
N PHE A 138 -8.13 -5.21 17.60
CA PHE A 138 -7.90 -3.86 17.10
C PHE A 138 -8.06 -2.83 18.23
N GLN A 139 -7.01 -2.07 18.49
CA GLN A 139 -7.02 -1.03 19.52
C GLN A 139 -6.05 0.12 19.22
N GLY A 140 -6.21 1.21 19.97
CA GLY A 140 -5.28 2.34 19.93
C GLY A 140 -3.86 1.94 20.34
N ASP A 141 -2.86 2.60 19.73
CA ASP A 141 -1.48 2.56 20.20
C ASP A 141 -1.21 3.78 21.08
N GLU A 142 -1.49 3.68 22.38
CA GLU A 142 -1.28 4.79 23.32
C GLU A 142 0.20 5.00 23.68
N GLU A 143 0.99 3.93 23.63
CA GLU A 143 2.42 3.96 23.97
C GLU A 143 3.25 4.59 22.85
N ALA A 144 2.91 4.29 21.59
CA ALA A 144 3.62 4.77 20.42
C ALA A 144 2.69 5.56 19.49
N PHE A 145 1.84 6.44 20.03
CA PHE A 145 0.78 7.14 19.28
C PHE A 145 1.26 7.79 17.98
N TYR A 146 2.41 8.47 18.00
CA TYR A 146 2.98 9.17 16.85
C TYR A 146 3.83 8.28 15.92
N ALA A 147 3.88 6.97 16.16
CA ALA A 147 4.55 6.04 15.25
C ALA A 147 3.84 6.07 13.89
N PHE A 148 4.63 6.28 12.82
CA PHE A 148 4.07 6.45 11.47
C PHE A 148 3.23 5.24 11.04
N GLN A 149 3.61 4.03 11.47
CA GLN A 149 2.92 2.77 11.20
C GLN A 149 1.45 2.79 11.60
N ASN A 150 1.07 3.61 12.58
CA ASN A 150 -0.31 3.70 13.04
C ASN A 150 -1.25 4.38 12.04
N ASN A 151 -0.70 5.04 11.01
CA ASN A 151 -1.45 5.78 10.01
C ASN A 151 -1.78 4.95 8.77
N PHE A 152 -1.00 3.89 8.49
CA PHE A 152 -1.10 3.14 7.24
C PHE A 152 -1.87 1.83 7.40
N LEU A 153 -2.77 1.54 6.45
CA LEU A 153 -3.70 0.42 6.53
C LEU A 153 -2.98 -0.94 6.60
N ASP A 154 -1.92 -1.14 5.83
CA ASP A 154 -1.10 -2.36 5.84
C ASP A 154 -0.56 -2.68 7.24
N SER A 155 0.02 -1.66 7.89
CA SER A 155 0.68 -1.76 9.17
C SER A 155 -0.33 -1.95 10.30
N VAL A 156 -1.48 -1.25 10.23
CA VAL A 156 -2.57 -1.42 11.20
C VAL A 156 -3.22 -2.80 11.09
N LEU A 157 -3.44 -3.32 9.88
CA LEU A 157 -3.98 -4.67 9.68
C LEU A 157 -3.04 -5.76 10.19
N GLU A 158 -1.72 -5.54 10.12
CA GLU A 158 -0.72 -6.47 10.64
C GLU A 158 -0.61 -6.40 12.17
N ARG A 159 -0.44 -5.20 12.72
CA ARG A 159 -0.17 -4.97 14.15
C ARG A 159 -1.41 -4.99 15.02
N ARG A 160 -2.60 -4.79 14.42
CA ARG A 160 -3.87 -4.53 15.12
C ARG A 160 -3.81 -3.30 16.04
N ARG A 161 -2.89 -2.38 15.74
CA ARG A 161 -2.65 -1.13 16.48
C ARG A 161 -2.63 0.03 15.50
N GLY A 162 -3.34 1.11 15.81
CA GLY A 162 -3.41 2.29 14.95
C GLY A 162 -3.95 3.53 15.67
N ILE A 163 -4.01 4.65 14.95
CA ILE A 163 -4.70 5.85 15.43
C ILE A 163 -6.21 5.78 15.16
N PRO A 164 -7.05 6.58 15.85
CA PRO A 164 -8.51 6.49 15.72
C PRO A 164 -9.02 6.53 14.27
N ILE A 165 -8.48 7.41 13.42
CA ILE A 165 -8.94 7.52 12.02
C ILE A 165 -8.67 6.25 11.20
N THR A 166 -7.51 5.63 11.36
CA THR A 166 -7.16 4.41 10.61
C THR A 166 -7.88 3.18 11.15
N LEU A 167 -8.15 3.13 12.46
CA LEU A 167 -9.00 2.08 13.05
C LEU A 167 -10.45 2.20 12.57
N ILE A 168 -11.01 3.42 12.55
CA ILE A 168 -12.34 3.67 12.00
C ILE A 168 -12.39 3.28 10.52
N LEU A 169 -11.34 3.54 9.75
CA LEU A 169 -11.23 3.08 8.36
C LEU A 169 -11.36 1.56 8.27
N VAL A 170 -10.59 0.78 9.06
CA VAL A 170 -10.73 -0.68 9.11
C VAL A 170 -12.19 -1.09 9.39
N TYR A 171 -12.82 -0.45 10.36
CA TYR A 171 -14.19 -0.79 10.77
C TYR A 171 -15.19 -0.47 9.66
N MET A 172 -15.05 0.67 8.99
CA MET A 172 -15.90 1.01 7.83
C MET A 172 -15.71 0.03 6.69
N LEU A 173 -14.46 -0.34 6.36
CA LEU A 173 -14.16 -1.23 5.25
C LEU A 173 -14.68 -2.65 5.50
N VAL A 174 -14.55 -3.16 6.73
CA VAL A 174 -15.09 -4.46 7.12
C VAL A 174 -16.62 -4.40 7.20
N GLY A 175 -17.20 -3.39 7.83
CA GLY A 175 -18.65 -3.24 8.00
C GLY A 175 -19.40 -3.16 6.67
N ARG A 176 -18.87 -2.40 5.69
CA ARG A 176 -19.43 -2.29 4.33
C ARG A 176 -19.56 -3.64 3.63
N ARG A 177 -18.60 -4.56 3.83
CA ARG A 177 -18.63 -5.90 3.20
C ARG A 177 -19.78 -6.77 3.70
N ILE A 178 -20.26 -6.52 4.91
CA ILE A 178 -21.28 -7.35 5.60
C ILE A 178 -22.58 -6.59 5.90
N GLY A 179 -22.71 -5.38 5.36
CA GLY A 179 -23.89 -4.53 5.52
C GLY A 179 -24.19 -4.15 6.96
N VAL A 180 -23.17 -3.68 7.69
CA VAL A 180 -23.31 -3.07 9.04
C VAL A 180 -23.11 -1.56 8.95
#